data_AF-A0A5C5VAG3-F1
#
_entry.id   AF-A0A5C5VAG3-F1
#
_cell.length_a   1.000
_cell.length_b   1.000
_cell.length_c   1.000
_cell.angle_alpha   90.00
_cell.angle_beta   90.00
_cell.angle_gamma   90.00
#
_symmetry.space_group_name_H-M   'P 1'
#
loop_
_entity.id
_entity.type
_entity.pdbx_description
1 polymer ?
#
loop_
_entity_poly.entity_id
_entity_poly.type
_entity_poly.pdbx_seq_one_letter_code
_entity_poly.pdbx_strand_id
1 'polypeptide(L)'
;MAPVAPQPARHATASIEHTHKTRGTFFSGFGMTCGCLAAVGVATIGGCAAFVIFAGSAVNSTTKVMAEAAKEVEARRVSETELLAPHLVGVKVLSASLEPPGQYEYSNRILITIRNDNDHVIQTVDFIGVLQTPGRELPWAEGLIRYSIPGGLEPGESKELRLEPNIMSDFRSIEIPDDAVFSVDVVDVEWPSRNADLGLE
;
A
#
# COMPACT_ATOMS: atom_id res chain seq x y z
N MET A 1 -35.98 -19.27 -39.93
CA MET A 1 -35.33 -18.53 -38.82
C MET A 1 -33.85 -18.90 -38.84
N ALA A 2 -32.99 -18.04 -39.38
CA ALA A 2 -31.55 -18.32 -39.47
C ALA A 2 -30.82 -17.79 -38.22
N PRO A 3 -29.76 -18.45 -37.73
CA PRO A 3 -28.97 -17.99 -36.59
C PRO A 3 -28.02 -16.85 -37.01
N VAL A 4 -28.09 -15.71 -36.32
CA VAL A 4 -27.13 -14.60 -36.48
C VAL A 4 -25.94 -14.86 -35.56
N ALA A 5 -24.78 -15.10 -36.17
CA ALA A 5 -23.48 -15.18 -35.49
C ALA A 5 -22.86 -13.76 -35.33
N PRO A 6 -21.90 -13.57 -34.40
CA PRO A 6 -21.59 -12.27 -33.78
C PRO A 6 -20.64 -11.39 -34.61
N GLN A 7 -20.79 -10.07 -34.49
CA GLN A 7 -19.82 -9.10 -35.03
C GLN A 7 -18.73 -8.81 -34.00
N PRO A 8 -17.43 -8.79 -34.40
CA PRO A 8 -16.33 -8.40 -33.52
C PRO A 8 -16.27 -6.88 -33.35
N ALA A 9 -16.27 -6.42 -32.10
CA ALA A 9 -16.01 -5.01 -31.79
C ALA A 9 -14.54 -4.67 -32.08
N ARG A 10 -14.37 -3.59 -32.84
CA ARG A 10 -13.11 -3.11 -33.40
C ARG A 10 -12.21 -2.53 -32.31
N HIS A 11 -10.95 -2.95 -32.30
CA HIS A 11 -9.89 -2.32 -31.52
C HIS A 11 -9.69 -0.87 -31.99
N ALA A 12 -9.91 0.08 -31.08
CA ALA A 12 -9.49 1.47 -31.27
C ALA A 12 -8.08 1.63 -30.68
N THR A 13 -7.08 1.62 -31.56
CA THR A 13 -5.73 2.08 -31.24
C THR A 13 -5.74 3.60 -31.17
N ALA A 14 -5.56 4.17 -29.99
CA ALA A 14 -5.27 5.58 -29.81
C ALA A 14 -3.84 5.72 -29.26
N SER A 15 -2.91 6.08 -30.15
CA SER A 15 -1.59 6.60 -29.78
C SER A 15 -1.78 8.00 -29.22
N ILE A 16 -1.27 8.26 -28.01
CA ILE A 16 -1.20 9.60 -27.43
C ILE A 16 0.26 10.00 -27.34
N GLU A 17 0.62 11.03 -28.10
CA GLU A 17 1.91 11.71 -28.08
C GLU A 17 2.18 12.37 -26.73
N HIS A 18 3.37 12.14 -26.17
CA HIS A 18 3.88 12.88 -25.03
C HIS A 18 4.32 14.28 -25.47
N THR A 19 3.51 15.31 -25.19
CA THR A 19 3.96 16.71 -25.23
C THR A 19 4.15 17.22 -23.81
N HIS A 20 5.42 17.33 -23.39
CA HIS A 20 5.81 17.99 -22.15
C HIS A 20 5.58 19.50 -22.27
N LYS A 21 4.73 20.08 -21.42
CA LYS A 21 4.71 21.53 -21.19
C LYS A 21 4.54 21.85 -19.71
N THR A 22 5.66 22.15 -19.07
CA THR A 22 5.80 22.70 -17.73
C THR A 22 5.41 24.18 -17.68
N ARG A 23 4.45 24.52 -16.83
CA ARG A 23 4.19 25.83 -16.21
C ARG A 23 2.97 25.63 -15.30
N GLY A 24 3.02 25.71 -13.98
CA GLY A 24 3.65 26.73 -13.16
C GLY A 24 2.55 27.57 -12.50
N THR A 25 2.19 27.18 -11.27
CA THR A 25 1.73 28.01 -10.14
C THR A 25 0.57 29.02 -10.33
N PHE A 26 -0.51 28.85 -9.55
CA PHE A 26 -0.80 29.66 -8.35
C PHE A 26 -2.08 29.19 -7.63
N PHE A 27 -1.95 28.90 -6.34
CA PHE A 27 -3.04 28.55 -5.41
C PHE A 27 -3.46 29.83 -4.66
N SER A 28 -4.76 30.11 -4.54
CA SER A 28 -5.29 30.91 -3.44
C SER A 28 -6.69 30.44 -3.07
N GLY A 29 -6.81 29.77 -1.93
CA GLY A 29 -8.07 29.28 -1.38
C GLY A 29 -7.85 28.84 0.05
N PHE A 30 -7.72 29.83 0.92
CA PHE A 30 -7.51 29.72 2.37
C PHE A 30 -8.75 29.11 3.06
N GLY A 31 -8.55 28.11 3.91
CA GLY A 31 -9.64 27.52 4.69
C GLY A 31 -9.19 26.34 5.55
N MET A 32 -8.28 26.57 6.50
CA MET A 32 -7.97 25.58 7.54
C MET A 32 -7.98 26.27 8.90
N THR A 33 -9.13 26.18 9.58
CA THR A 33 -9.23 26.35 11.03
C THR A 33 -9.11 24.98 11.67
N CYS A 34 -7.96 24.71 12.31
CA CYS A 34 -7.94 23.87 13.49
C CYS A 34 -6.88 24.44 14.43
N GLY A 35 -7.36 25.18 15.43
CA GLY A 35 -6.54 25.83 16.44
C GLY A 35 -6.02 24.78 17.43
N CYS A 36 -4.71 24.53 17.40
CA CYS A 36 -3.99 24.23 18.62
C CYS A 36 -3.57 25.58 19.23
N LEU A 37 -4.29 25.95 20.29
CA LEU A 37 -4.05 27.10 21.13
C LEU A 37 -2.66 26.99 21.78
N ALA A 38 -1.66 27.68 21.23
CA ALA A 38 -0.44 28.04 21.95
C ALA A 38 -0.37 29.57 21.98
N ALA A 39 -0.61 30.10 23.17
CA ALA A 39 -0.72 31.52 23.45
C ALA A 39 0.53 32.31 23.01
N VAL A 40 0.35 33.26 22.10
CA VAL A 40 1.16 34.47 22.04
C VAL A 40 0.19 35.62 21.86
N GLY A 41 -0.08 36.34 22.96
CA GLY A 41 -0.92 37.52 22.95
C GLY A 41 -0.30 38.61 22.09
N VAL A 42 -1.06 39.10 21.11
CA VAL A 42 -0.77 40.37 20.45
C VAL A 42 -1.83 41.36 20.93
N ALA A 43 -1.40 42.25 21.83
CA ALA A 43 -2.15 43.43 22.19
C ALA A 43 -2.34 44.29 20.93
N THR A 44 -3.58 44.51 20.54
CA THR A 44 -3.95 45.44 19.48
C THR A 44 -4.00 46.86 20.05
N ILE A 45 -2.94 47.64 19.85
CA ILE A 45 -3.02 49.10 19.90
C ILE A 45 -2.67 49.61 18.50
N GLY A 46 -3.60 50.38 17.95
CA GLY A 46 -3.59 50.80 16.55
C GLY A 46 -2.43 51.71 16.16
N GLY A 47 -2.28 51.86 14.84
CA GLY A 47 -1.46 52.89 14.22
C GLY A 47 -0.54 52.36 13.13
N CYS A 48 -1.00 52.52 11.88
CA CYS A 48 -0.26 52.68 10.63
C CYS A 48 1.22 52.25 10.51
N ALA A 49 1.45 51.44 9.46
CA ALA A 49 2.64 51.46 8.60
C ALA A 49 4.00 51.11 9.25
N ALA A 50 4.14 49.91 9.84
CA ALA A 50 5.47 49.35 10.13
C ALA A 50 5.50 47.82 10.36
N PHE A 51 4.62 47.02 9.71
CA PHE A 51 4.64 45.55 9.85
C PHE A 51 4.80 44.84 8.51
N VAL A 52 5.78 45.29 7.74
CA VAL A 52 6.48 44.43 6.77
C VAL A 52 7.90 44.32 7.29
N ILE A 53 8.45 43.11 7.27
CA ILE A 53 9.79 42.69 7.74
C ILE A 53 9.79 42.12 9.18
N PHE A 54 9.23 40.91 9.38
CA PHE A 54 9.93 39.81 10.07
C PHE A 54 9.19 38.46 9.95
N ALA A 55 9.20 37.81 8.77
CA ALA A 55 8.93 36.37 8.66
C ALA A 55 9.47 35.74 7.35
N GLY A 56 10.48 36.34 6.73
CA GLY A 56 11.06 35.84 5.47
C GLY A 56 12.15 34.77 5.62
N SER A 57 12.64 34.52 6.84
CA SER A 57 13.81 33.68 7.09
C SER A 57 13.54 32.39 7.87
N ALA A 58 12.31 32.17 8.36
CA ALA A 58 11.95 30.99 9.15
C ALA A 58 11.10 29.95 8.39
N VAL A 59 10.69 30.22 7.15
CA VAL A 59 9.89 29.28 6.32
C VAL A 59 10.78 28.36 5.46
N ASN A 60 12.06 28.70 5.25
CA ASN A 60 12.98 27.92 4.41
C ASN A 60 13.72 26.80 5.17
N SER A 61 13.73 26.83 6.50
CA SER A 61 14.38 25.78 7.31
C SER A 61 13.47 24.57 7.51
N THR A 62 12.16 24.77 7.62
CA THR A 62 11.19 23.67 7.84
C THR A 62 11.03 22.79 6.59
N THR A 63 11.08 23.35 5.38
CA THR A 63 10.98 22.58 4.14
C THR A 63 12.21 21.68 3.90
N LYS A 64 13.41 22.14 4.28
CA LYS A 64 14.64 21.35 4.17
C LYS A 64 14.64 20.15 5.11
N VAL A 65 14.23 20.35 6.37
CA VAL A 65 14.15 19.28 7.36
C VAL A 65 13.12 18.21 6.96
N MET A 66 11.97 18.60 6.39
CA MET A 66 10.97 17.64 5.91
C MET A 66 11.43 16.86 4.67
N ALA A 67 12.12 17.51 3.73
CA ALA A 67 12.67 16.83 2.56
C ALA A 67 13.82 15.88 2.91
N GLU A 68 14.63 16.22 3.92
CA GLU A 68 15.70 15.38 4.43
C GLU A 68 15.15 14.19 5.23
N ALA A 69 14.13 14.41 6.06
CA ALA A 69 13.40 13.34 6.73
C ALA A 69 12.70 12.39 5.75
N ALA A 70 12.11 12.91 4.65
CA ALA A 70 11.51 12.07 3.61
C ALA A 70 12.56 11.21 2.88
N LYS A 71 13.75 11.78 2.58
CA LYS A 71 14.85 11.04 1.97
C LYS A 71 15.45 9.99 2.91
N GLU A 72 15.55 10.28 4.20
CA GLU A 72 16.03 9.31 5.19
C GLU A 72 15.04 8.14 5.38
N VAL A 73 13.74 8.45 5.41
CA VAL A 73 12.69 7.42 5.47
C VAL A 73 12.71 6.55 4.21
N GLU A 74 12.91 7.13 3.03
CA GLU A 74 13.03 6.39 1.79
C GLU A 74 14.30 5.53 1.75
N ALA A 75 15.44 6.06 2.18
CA ALA A 75 16.69 5.30 2.27
C ALA A 75 16.57 4.13 3.25
N ARG A 76 15.85 4.30 4.36
CA ARG A 76 15.59 3.22 5.31
C ARG A 76 14.70 2.15 4.69
N ARG A 77 13.61 2.54 4.02
CA ARG A 77 12.73 1.60 3.29
C ARG A 77 13.46 0.82 2.21
N VAL A 78 14.30 1.48 1.42
CA VAL A 78 15.12 0.82 0.39
C VAL A 78 16.11 -0.15 1.03
N SER A 79 16.82 0.25 2.10
CA SER A 79 17.78 -0.65 2.78
C SER A 79 17.11 -1.86 3.43
N GLU A 80 15.92 -1.69 3.99
CA GLU A 80 15.14 -2.75 4.61
C GLU A 80 14.60 -3.70 3.53
N THR A 81 14.12 -3.16 2.42
CA THR A 81 13.65 -3.96 1.27
C THR A 81 14.79 -4.70 0.57
N GLU A 82 15.98 -4.10 0.50
CA GLU A 82 17.17 -4.71 -0.12
C GLU A 82 17.78 -5.82 0.75
N LEU A 83 17.74 -5.68 2.08
CA LEU A 83 18.12 -6.74 3.01
C LEU A 83 17.11 -7.89 3.03
N LEU A 84 15.82 -7.59 2.78
CA LEU A 84 14.77 -8.61 2.75
C LEU A 84 14.61 -9.29 1.37
N ALA A 85 14.99 -8.62 0.28
CA ALA A 85 14.88 -9.12 -1.08
C ALA A 85 15.33 -10.58 -1.31
N PRO A 86 16.47 -11.08 -0.77
CA PRO A 86 16.97 -12.41 -1.12
C PRO A 86 16.11 -13.57 -0.60
N HIS A 87 15.30 -13.40 0.45
CA HIS A 87 14.43 -14.48 0.96
C HIS A 87 13.02 -14.48 0.32
N LEU A 88 12.65 -13.41 -0.39
CA LEU A 88 11.32 -13.27 -1.01
C LEU A 88 11.24 -13.92 -2.40
N VAL A 89 12.38 -14.10 -3.07
CA VAL A 89 12.46 -14.41 -4.51
C VAL A 89 11.74 -15.71 -4.92
N GLY A 90 11.54 -16.66 -4.00
CA GLY A 90 10.90 -17.94 -4.33
C GLY A 90 9.41 -18.02 -4.01
N VAL A 91 8.76 -17.05 -3.35
CA VAL A 91 7.30 -17.17 -3.11
C VAL A 91 6.53 -16.49 -4.23
N LYS A 92 5.72 -17.28 -4.94
CA LYS A 92 4.88 -16.78 -6.03
C LYS A 92 3.42 -16.72 -5.60
N VAL A 93 2.83 -15.54 -5.72
CA VAL A 93 1.38 -15.36 -5.64
C VAL A 93 0.78 -15.75 -6.99
N LEU A 94 -0.08 -16.76 -7.00
CA LEU A 94 -0.77 -17.25 -8.20
C LEU A 94 -2.12 -16.56 -8.38
N SER A 95 -2.81 -16.27 -7.29
CA SER A 95 -4.09 -15.57 -7.29
C SER A 95 -4.32 -14.88 -5.95
N ALA A 96 -5.02 -13.76 -5.96
CA ALA A 96 -5.53 -13.11 -4.76
C ALA A 96 -6.96 -12.62 -5.01
N SER A 97 -7.83 -12.79 -4.03
CA SER A 97 -9.21 -12.32 -4.06
C SER A 97 -9.65 -11.90 -2.66
N LEU A 98 -10.51 -10.89 -2.61
CA LEU A 98 -11.25 -10.50 -1.42
C LEU A 98 -12.73 -10.74 -1.72
N GLU A 99 -13.35 -11.61 -0.94
CA GLU A 99 -14.76 -11.96 -1.09
C GLU A 99 -15.61 -11.32 0.01
N PRO A 100 -16.84 -10.89 -0.30
CA PRO A 100 -17.78 -10.46 0.74
C PRO A 100 -18.09 -11.64 1.70
N PRO A 101 -18.56 -11.35 2.92
CA PRO A 101 -18.95 -12.40 3.86
C PRO A 101 -19.98 -13.34 3.25
N GLY A 102 -19.86 -14.64 3.58
CA GLY A 102 -20.95 -15.58 3.37
C GLY A 102 -22.21 -15.19 4.15
N GLN A 103 -23.34 -15.85 3.86
CA GLN A 103 -24.65 -15.56 4.47
C GLN A 103 -24.65 -15.55 6.02
N TYR A 104 -23.70 -16.24 6.66
CA TYR A 104 -23.59 -16.38 8.11
C TYR A 104 -22.26 -15.85 8.67
N GLU A 105 -21.50 -15.12 7.87
CA GLU A 105 -20.21 -14.54 8.24
C GLU A 105 -20.36 -13.03 8.43
N TYR A 106 -19.52 -12.45 9.29
CA TYR A 106 -19.53 -11.00 9.58
C TYR A 106 -18.31 -10.29 9.02
N SER A 107 -17.40 -11.03 8.37
CA SER A 107 -16.17 -10.51 7.80
C SER A 107 -16.00 -11.00 6.37
N ASN A 108 -15.44 -10.15 5.54
CA ASN A 108 -14.93 -10.56 4.23
C ASN A 108 -13.92 -11.70 4.39
N ARG A 109 -13.66 -12.43 3.31
CA ARG A 109 -12.66 -13.50 3.26
C ARG A 109 -11.55 -13.14 2.30
N ILE A 110 -10.31 -13.32 2.72
CA ILE A 110 -9.14 -13.17 1.87
C ILE A 110 -8.74 -14.57 1.38
N LEU A 111 -8.68 -14.74 0.06
CA LEU A 111 -8.24 -15.97 -0.58
C LEU A 111 -6.95 -15.68 -1.36
N ILE A 112 -5.85 -16.33 -0.98
CA ILE A 112 -4.55 -16.16 -1.64
C ILE A 112 -4.01 -17.53 -1.99
N THR A 113 -3.71 -17.77 -3.26
CA THR A 113 -3.00 -18.98 -3.68
C THR A 113 -1.53 -18.65 -3.86
N ILE A 114 -0.66 -19.36 -3.15
CA ILE A 114 0.79 -19.21 -3.25
C ILE A 114 1.46 -20.50 -3.67
N ARG A 115 2.67 -20.38 -4.24
CA ARG A 115 3.60 -21.47 -4.50
C ARG A 115 4.98 -21.15 -3.93
N ASN A 116 5.59 -22.15 -3.29
CA ASN A 116 6.96 -22.06 -2.82
C ASN A 116 7.94 -22.59 -3.89
N ASP A 117 8.78 -21.73 -4.44
CA ASP A 117 9.87 -22.06 -5.36
C ASP A 117 11.24 -22.04 -4.66
N ASN A 118 11.27 -21.84 -3.35
CA ASN A 118 12.50 -21.94 -2.57
C ASN A 118 12.80 -23.41 -2.26
N ASP A 119 14.05 -23.67 -1.88
CA ASP A 119 14.53 -24.99 -1.44
C ASP A 119 14.27 -25.26 0.06
N HIS A 120 13.59 -24.34 0.74
CA HIS A 120 13.31 -24.42 2.18
C HIS A 120 11.80 -24.39 2.45
N VAL A 121 11.38 -25.05 3.53
CA VAL A 121 10.00 -25.04 4.02
C VAL A 121 9.65 -23.67 4.54
N ILE A 122 8.50 -23.13 4.17
CA ILE A 122 8.01 -21.83 4.67
C ILE A 122 6.97 -22.06 5.77
N GLN A 123 7.16 -21.43 6.92
CA GLN A 123 6.24 -21.52 8.05
C GLN A 123 5.26 -20.35 8.11
N THR A 124 5.72 -19.14 7.83
CA THR A 124 4.89 -17.93 7.87
C THR A 124 5.13 -17.11 6.60
N VAL A 125 4.08 -16.46 6.10
CA VAL A 125 4.19 -15.48 5.02
C VAL A 125 3.45 -14.22 5.41
N ASP A 126 4.10 -13.08 5.21
CA ASP A 126 3.52 -11.76 5.38
C ASP A 126 3.32 -11.12 4.00
N PHE A 127 2.13 -10.58 3.79
CA PHE A 127 1.73 -9.89 2.57
C PHE A 127 1.32 -8.45 2.87
N ILE A 128 1.55 -7.54 1.93
CA ILE A 128 0.82 -6.28 1.86
C ILE A 128 -0.31 -6.46 0.86
N GLY A 129 -1.55 -6.38 1.34
CA GLY A 129 -2.74 -6.37 0.50
C GLY A 129 -3.15 -4.95 0.14
N VAL A 130 -3.67 -4.77 -1.08
CA VAL A 130 -4.22 -3.50 -1.58
C VAL A 130 -5.52 -3.79 -2.30
N LEU A 131 -6.61 -3.12 -1.90
CA LEU A 131 -7.89 -3.13 -2.60
C LEU A 131 -8.08 -1.79 -3.30
N GLN A 132 -8.14 -1.78 -4.62
CA GLN A 132 -8.21 -0.53 -5.37
C GLN A 132 -8.97 -0.68 -6.69
N THR A 133 -9.86 0.27 -6.96
CA THR A 133 -10.47 0.44 -8.28
C THR A 133 -9.43 1.03 -9.25
N PRO A 134 -9.26 0.47 -10.46
CA PRO A 134 -8.35 1.01 -11.46
C PRO A 134 -8.59 2.50 -11.75
N GLY A 135 -7.53 3.30 -11.76
CA GLY A 135 -7.60 4.74 -12.02
C GLY A 135 -7.89 5.62 -10.80
N ARG A 136 -8.15 5.05 -9.62
CA ARG A 136 -8.21 5.80 -8.36
C ARG A 136 -6.79 6.06 -7.84
N GLU A 137 -6.53 7.22 -7.26
CA GLU A 137 -5.20 7.56 -6.69
C GLU A 137 -4.94 6.91 -5.33
N LEU A 138 -5.98 6.75 -4.51
CA LEU A 138 -5.90 6.14 -3.19
C LEU A 138 -6.59 4.77 -3.17
N PRO A 139 -6.02 3.75 -2.51
CA PRO A 139 -6.69 2.47 -2.33
C PRO A 139 -7.90 2.61 -1.40
N TRP A 140 -8.84 1.68 -1.52
CA TRP A 140 -9.99 1.56 -0.62
C TRP A 140 -9.56 1.01 0.73
N ALA A 141 -8.63 0.05 0.71
CA ALA A 141 -7.98 -0.50 1.87
C ALA A 141 -6.57 -0.95 1.49
N GLU A 142 -5.64 -0.80 2.42
CA GLU A 142 -4.27 -1.30 2.34
C GLU A 142 -3.88 -1.82 3.72
N GLY A 143 -3.17 -2.95 3.78
CA GLY A 143 -2.76 -3.47 5.08
C GLY A 143 -1.92 -4.74 5.04
N LEU A 144 -1.28 -5.01 6.17
CA LEU A 144 -0.49 -6.21 6.41
C LEU A 144 -1.41 -7.42 6.67
N ILE A 145 -1.11 -8.52 5.99
CA ILE A 145 -1.78 -9.81 6.14
C ILE A 145 -0.69 -10.82 6.50
N ARG A 146 -0.65 -11.25 7.75
CA ARG A 146 0.28 -12.28 8.24
C ARG A 146 -0.44 -13.61 8.35
N TYR A 147 0.15 -14.66 7.79
CA TYR A 147 -0.39 -16.01 7.91
C TYR A 147 0.66 -17.04 8.27
N SER A 148 0.40 -17.79 9.35
CA SER A 148 1.15 -18.99 9.69
C SER A 148 0.50 -20.19 9.01
N ILE A 149 1.28 -20.91 8.21
CA ILE A 149 0.83 -22.06 7.43
C ILE A 149 0.99 -23.30 8.30
N PRO A 150 -0.10 -23.96 8.77
CA PRO A 150 0.02 -25.15 9.59
C PRO A 150 0.71 -26.27 8.79
N GLY A 151 1.77 -26.84 9.37
CA GLY A 151 2.63 -27.82 8.71
C GLY A 151 3.67 -27.23 7.75
N GLY A 152 3.67 -25.92 7.55
CA GLY A 152 4.50 -25.24 6.56
C GLY A 152 4.02 -25.44 5.12
N LEU A 153 4.80 -24.88 4.19
CA LEU A 153 4.65 -25.01 2.75
C LEU A 153 5.97 -25.54 2.18
N GLU A 154 5.95 -26.77 1.68
CA GLU A 154 7.14 -27.48 1.20
C GLU A 154 7.68 -26.88 -0.12
N PRO A 155 8.97 -27.09 -0.45
CA PRO A 155 9.52 -26.75 -1.76
C PRO A 155 8.71 -27.31 -2.92
N GLY A 156 8.34 -26.44 -3.86
CA GLY A 156 7.51 -26.76 -5.03
C GLY A 156 5.99 -26.85 -4.76
N GLU A 157 5.56 -26.83 -3.50
CA GLU A 157 4.16 -26.96 -3.12
C GLU A 157 3.36 -25.68 -3.42
N SER A 158 2.11 -25.84 -3.83
CA SER A 158 1.13 -24.75 -3.95
C SER A 158 -0.02 -24.95 -2.98
N LYS A 159 -0.48 -23.86 -2.36
CA LYS A 159 -1.55 -23.91 -1.37
C LYS A 159 -2.46 -22.69 -1.47
N GLU A 160 -3.75 -22.93 -1.34
CA GLU A 160 -4.76 -21.88 -1.17
C GLU A 160 -4.88 -21.56 0.32
N LEU A 161 -4.62 -20.31 0.66
CA LEU A 161 -4.76 -19.74 1.99
C LEU A 161 -6.13 -19.09 2.07
N ARG A 162 -6.95 -19.55 3.03
CA ARG A 162 -8.27 -18.97 3.34
C ARG A 162 -8.17 -18.26 4.67
N LEU A 163 -8.28 -16.95 4.62
CA LEU A 163 -7.93 -16.06 5.72
C LEU A 163 -9.14 -15.21 6.09
N GLU A 164 -9.40 -15.13 7.38
CA GLU A 164 -10.25 -14.08 7.92
C GLU A 164 -9.37 -12.86 8.20
N PRO A 165 -9.75 -11.66 7.71
CA PRO A 165 -9.05 -10.44 8.05
C PRO A 165 -9.00 -10.22 9.56
N ASN A 166 -7.86 -9.71 10.04
CA ASN A 166 -7.72 -9.29 11.44
C ASN A 166 -8.82 -8.27 11.80
N ILE A 167 -9.27 -8.27 13.06
CA ILE A 167 -10.22 -7.30 13.60
C ILE A 167 -9.83 -5.83 13.39
N MET A 168 -8.54 -5.53 13.30
CA MET A 168 -8.00 -4.19 13.06
C MET A 168 -7.80 -3.88 11.57
N SER A 169 -8.06 -4.83 10.67
CA SER A 169 -7.86 -4.65 9.24
C SER A 169 -9.11 -4.06 8.59
N ASP A 170 -8.91 -3.04 7.74
CA ASP A 170 -9.98 -2.46 6.93
C ASP A 170 -10.64 -3.49 6.00
N PHE A 171 -9.88 -4.50 5.56
CA PHE A 171 -10.40 -5.59 4.73
C PHE A 171 -11.53 -6.35 5.40
N ARG A 172 -11.66 -6.32 6.74
CA ARG A 172 -12.66 -7.10 7.48
C ARG A 172 -14.08 -6.74 7.12
N SER A 173 -14.38 -5.44 7.00
CA SER A 173 -15.76 -4.94 6.91
C SER A 173 -15.95 -3.91 5.80
N ILE A 174 -14.92 -3.65 5.00
CA ILE A 174 -15.07 -2.76 3.85
C ILE A 174 -16.07 -3.35 2.85
N GLU A 175 -16.98 -2.50 2.36
CA GLU A 175 -17.83 -2.84 1.22
C GLU A 175 -16.94 -2.88 -0.02
N ILE A 176 -16.89 -4.04 -0.69
CA ILE A 176 -16.00 -4.29 -1.83
C ILE A 176 -16.66 -3.70 -3.08
N PRO A 177 -16.10 -2.66 -3.71
CA PRO A 177 -16.65 -2.13 -4.96
C PRO A 177 -16.57 -3.18 -6.08
N ASP A 178 -17.58 -3.20 -6.96
CA ASP A 178 -17.69 -4.19 -8.05
C ASP A 178 -16.50 -4.19 -9.02
N ASP A 179 -15.82 -3.05 -9.17
CA ASP A 179 -14.67 -2.87 -10.06
C ASP A 179 -13.33 -2.82 -9.32
N ALA A 180 -13.33 -3.07 -8.00
CA ALA A 180 -12.11 -3.10 -7.21
C ALA A 180 -11.29 -4.37 -7.50
N VAL A 181 -9.98 -4.18 -7.60
CA VAL A 181 -9.01 -5.27 -7.73
C VAL A 181 -8.29 -5.42 -6.40
N PHE A 182 -8.22 -6.65 -5.91
CA PHE A 182 -7.40 -7.00 -4.75
C PHE A 182 -6.07 -7.59 -5.22
N SER A 183 -4.97 -6.93 -4.87
CA SER A 183 -3.60 -7.38 -5.14
C SER A 183 -2.87 -7.61 -3.83
N VAL A 184 -1.91 -8.54 -3.83
CA VAL A 184 -1.05 -8.80 -2.68
C VAL A 184 0.38 -8.94 -3.13
N ASP A 185 1.29 -8.36 -2.36
CA ASP A 185 2.73 -8.50 -2.54
C ASP A 185 3.31 -9.20 -1.32
N VAL A 186 4.20 -10.18 -1.53
CA VAL A 186 4.91 -10.85 -0.44
C VAL A 186 5.98 -9.90 0.09
N VAL A 187 5.98 -9.66 1.39
CA VAL A 187 6.93 -8.74 2.04
C VAL A 187 7.86 -9.41 3.03
N ASP A 188 7.48 -10.56 3.60
CA ASP A 188 8.34 -11.36 4.48
C ASP A 188 7.96 -12.84 4.41
N VAL A 189 8.95 -13.70 4.63
CA VAL A 189 8.74 -15.15 4.81
C VAL A 189 9.57 -15.64 5.98
N GLU A 190 8.93 -16.41 6.86
CA GLU A 190 9.59 -17.03 8.00
C GLU A 190 9.75 -18.53 7.73
N TRP A 191 10.98 -19.01 7.85
CA TRP A 191 11.30 -20.43 7.84
C TRP A 191 11.02 -21.03 9.23
N PRO A 192 10.73 -22.32 9.36
CA PRO A 192 10.73 -22.98 10.65
C PRO A 192 12.03 -22.67 11.37
N SER A 193 11.95 -22.03 12.54
CA SER A 193 13.13 -21.80 13.36
C SER A 193 13.82 -23.14 13.62
N ARG A 194 14.96 -23.33 12.94
CA ARG A 194 15.87 -24.41 13.22
C ARG A 194 17.02 -23.79 14.00
N ASN A 195 17.20 -24.20 15.25
CA ASN A 195 18.53 -24.21 15.86
C ASN A 195 19.54 -25.08 15.07
N ALA A 196 19.35 -25.32 13.76
CA ALA A 196 20.22 -26.17 12.96
C ALA A 196 20.52 -25.66 11.55
N ASP A 197 20.18 -24.40 11.20
CA ASP A 197 20.63 -23.77 9.95
C ASP A 197 21.68 -22.64 10.18
N LEU A 198 22.03 -22.33 11.43
CA LEU A 198 23.10 -21.36 11.74
C LEU A 198 24.47 -21.99 12.03
N GLY A 199 24.60 -23.31 12.11
CA GLY A 199 25.90 -23.96 12.34
C GLY A 199 26.67 -23.46 13.58
N LEU A 200 25.96 -22.94 14.60
CA LEU A 200 26.54 -22.53 15.86
C LEU A 200 26.37 -23.65 16.89
N GLU A 201 27.34 -24.57 16.93
CA GLU A 201 27.71 -25.30 18.14
C GLU A 201 28.79 -24.52 18.91
#